data_AF-B8BUY8-F1
#
_entry.id   AF-B8BUY8-F1
#
_cell.length_a   1.000
_cell.length_b   1.000
_cell.length_c   1.000
_cell.angle_alpha   90.00
_cell.angle_beta   90.00
_cell.angle_gamma   90.00
#
_symmetry.space_group_name_H-M   'P 1'
#
loop_
_entity.id
_entity.type
_entity.pdbx_description
1 polymer ?
#
loop_
_entity_poly.entity_id
_entity_poly.type
_entity_poly.pdbx_seq_one_letter_code
_entity_poly.pdbx_strand_id
1 'polypeptide(L)'
;TQVFKFYVGRLRPNFYAMCGFDKETFECTNGGEMEMEARMSFPSGHSSLSYSGMMFMVLFFIGRVGLGRVGPRLSLNKLRISVVLSFVPLVFSFWCATSRLVDHWHHPSDIIAGSILGAVSAIISYH
;
A
#
# COMPACT_ATOMS: atom_id res chain seq x y z
N THR A 1 -5.32 -2.73 -9.00
CA THR A 1 -6.30 -2.11 -8.08
C THR A 1 -7.33 -1.22 -8.76
N GLN A 2 -7.06 -0.63 -9.94
CA GLN A 2 -7.99 0.30 -10.60
C GLN A 2 -9.38 -0.30 -10.92
N VAL A 3 -9.44 -1.53 -11.44
CA VAL A 3 -10.72 -2.20 -11.74
C VAL A 3 -11.60 -2.32 -10.49
N PHE A 4 -11.01 -2.69 -9.34
CA PHE A 4 -11.74 -2.80 -8.08
C PHE A 4 -12.27 -1.46 -7.57
N LYS A 5 -11.59 -0.35 -7.88
CA LYS A 5 -12.06 0.99 -7.48
C LYS A 5 -13.37 1.36 -8.18
N PHE A 6 -13.45 1.13 -9.49
CA PHE A 6 -14.68 1.34 -10.25
C PHE A 6 -15.79 0.36 -9.87
N TYR A 7 -15.44 -0.88 -9.51
CA TYR A 7 -16.42 -1.89 -9.12
C TYR A 7 -17.04 -1.62 -7.74
N VAL A 8 -16.22 -1.25 -6.74
CA VAL A 8 -16.68 -1.09 -5.36
C VAL A 8 -17.25 0.31 -5.10
N GLY A 9 -16.66 1.36 -5.67
CA GLY A 9 -17.18 2.73 -5.53
C GLY A 9 -17.27 3.26 -4.09
N ARG A 10 -16.43 2.77 -3.17
CA ARG A 10 -16.46 3.16 -1.75
C ARG A 10 -16.06 4.63 -1.58
N LEU A 11 -16.87 5.37 -0.81
CA LEU A 11 -16.64 6.77 -0.45
C LEU A 11 -15.41 6.94 0.46
N ARG A 12 -14.63 7.99 0.19
CA ARG A 12 -13.50 8.40 1.03
C ARG A 12 -13.98 9.04 2.35
N PRO A 13 -13.17 8.98 3.43
CA PRO A 13 -13.48 9.66 4.68
C PRO A 13 -13.71 11.18 4.51
N ASN A 14 -12.99 11.82 3.58
CA ASN A 14 -13.09 13.24 3.28
C ASN A 14 -14.08 13.58 2.15
N PHE A 15 -15.05 12.70 1.85
CA PHE A 15 -16.00 12.88 0.75
C PHE A 15 -16.70 14.25 0.78
N TYR A 16 -17.30 14.64 1.91
CA TYR A 16 -18.04 15.91 2.01
C TYR A 16 -17.16 17.15 1.77
N ALA A 17 -15.88 17.08 2.13
CA ALA A 17 -14.94 18.16 1.88
C ALA A 17 -14.57 18.24 0.37
N MET A 18 -14.41 17.09 -0.30
CA MET A 18 -14.12 17.04 -1.75
C MET A 18 -15.34 17.44 -2.60
N CYS A 19 -16.54 17.08 -2.15
CA CYS A 19 -17.81 17.35 -2.83
C CYS A 19 -18.30 18.81 -2.68
N GLY A 20 -17.72 19.57 -1.74
CA GLY A 20 -18.21 20.92 -1.44
C GLY A 20 -19.65 20.87 -0.92
N PHE A 21 -19.92 19.97 0.03
CA PHE A 21 -21.28 19.71 0.52
C PHE A 21 -21.88 20.94 1.18
N ASP A 22 -23.01 21.41 0.62
CA ASP A 22 -23.81 22.48 1.19
C ASP A 22 -24.90 21.90 2.10
N LYS A 23 -24.94 22.39 3.35
CA LYS A 23 -25.85 21.90 4.38
C LYS A 23 -27.28 22.40 4.22
N GLU A 24 -27.48 23.50 3.48
CA GLU A 24 -28.80 24.10 3.29
C GLU A 24 -29.56 23.44 2.15
N THR A 25 -28.87 23.18 1.03
CA THR A 25 -29.43 22.53 -0.16
C THR A 25 -29.33 20.99 -0.10
N PHE A 26 -28.49 20.44 0.79
CA PHE A 26 -28.14 19.02 0.82
C PHE A 26 -27.51 18.52 -0.49
N GLU A 27 -26.94 19.43 -1.29
CA GLU A 27 -26.32 19.14 -2.56
C GLU A 27 -24.80 19.33 -2.52
N CYS A 28 -24.11 18.64 -3.43
CA CYS A 28 -22.70 18.86 -3.69
C CYS A 28 -22.53 19.95 -4.74
N THR A 29 -21.77 20.98 -4.41
CA THR A 29 -21.55 22.12 -5.29
C THR A 29 -20.38 21.91 -6.25
N ASN A 30 -19.49 20.97 -5.93
CA ASN A 30 -18.37 20.62 -6.79
C ASN A 30 -18.81 19.63 -7.88
N GLY A 31 -18.38 19.88 -9.12
CA GLY A 31 -18.75 19.06 -10.28
C GLY A 31 -18.39 17.58 -10.16
N GLY A 32 -19.05 16.75 -10.99
CA GLY A 32 -19.02 15.28 -10.89
C GLY A 32 -17.65 14.60 -10.97
N GLU A 33 -16.60 15.26 -11.48
CA GLU A 33 -15.24 14.69 -11.49
C GLU A 33 -14.67 14.53 -10.07
N MET A 34 -14.85 15.54 -9.21
CA MET A 34 -14.37 15.46 -7.82
C MET A 34 -15.20 14.44 -7.02
N GLU A 35 -16.49 14.30 -7.33
CA GLU A 35 -17.33 13.26 -6.73
C GLU A 35 -16.90 11.85 -7.14
N MET A 36 -16.57 11.65 -8.42
CA MET A 36 -16.07 10.39 -8.93
C MET A 36 -14.76 10.03 -8.24
N GLU A 37 -13.81 10.97 -8.12
CA GLU A 37 -12.54 10.74 -7.41
C GLU A 37 -12.77 10.42 -5.92
N ALA A 38 -13.74 11.08 -5.29
CA ALA A 38 -14.12 10.84 -3.89
C ALA A 38 -14.80 9.47 -3.66
N ARG A 39 -15.28 8.79 -4.72
CA ARG A 39 -15.79 7.41 -4.69
C ARG A 39 -14.71 6.33 -4.94
N MET A 40 -13.47 6.74 -5.16
CA MET A 40 -12.36 5.83 -5.49
C MET A 40 -11.48 5.52 -4.26
N SER A 41 -12.11 5.14 -3.14
CA SER A 41 -11.41 4.84 -1.88
C SER A 41 -10.89 3.40 -1.80
N PHE A 42 -11.71 2.39 -2.08
CA PHE A 42 -11.30 0.99 -1.95
C PHE A 42 -10.87 0.38 -3.29
N PRO A 43 -9.77 -0.40 -3.37
CA PRO A 43 -8.68 -0.53 -2.41
C PRO A 43 -7.62 0.58 -2.58
N SER A 44 -6.75 0.76 -1.57
CA SER A 44 -5.70 1.77 -1.64
C SER A 44 -4.63 1.41 -2.67
N GLY A 45 -4.52 2.23 -3.72
CA GLY A 45 -3.52 2.07 -4.78
C GLY A 45 -2.08 2.27 -4.27
N HIS A 46 -1.86 3.31 -3.45
CA HIS A 46 -0.57 3.59 -2.83
C HIS A 46 -0.09 2.43 -1.95
N SER A 47 -1.00 1.86 -1.15
CA SER A 47 -0.70 0.68 -0.33
C SER A 47 -0.33 -0.52 -1.22
N SER A 48 -1.12 -0.80 -2.25
CA SER A 48 -0.83 -1.94 -3.14
C SER A 48 0.50 -1.82 -3.89
N LEU A 49 0.83 -0.63 -4.38
CA LEU A 49 2.05 -0.40 -5.17
C LEU A 49 3.31 -0.42 -4.29
N SER A 50 3.24 0.20 -3.11
CA SER A 50 4.34 0.18 -2.15
C SER A 50 4.63 -1.25 -1.70
N TYR A 51 3.59 -2.00 -1.31
CA TYR A 51 3.76 -3.39 -0.87
C TYR A 51 4.22 -4.30 -2.00
N SER A 52 3.75 -4.13 -3.25
CA SER A 52 4.22 -4.96 -4.36
C SER A 52 5.72 -4.79 -4.64
N GLY A 53 6.21 -3.54 -4.65
CA GLY A 53 7.63 -3.28 -4.92
C GLY A 53 8.54 -3.62 -3.74
N MET A 54 8.17 -3.20 -2.53
CA MET A 54 9.00 -3.38 -1.35
C MET A 54 9.05 -4.84 -0.89
N MET A 55 7.93 -5.58 -0.98
CA MET A 55 7.92 -7.02 -0.69
C MET A 55 8.77 -7.79 -1.69
N PHE A 56 8.73 -7.43 -2.99
CA PHE A 56 9.61 -8.04 -3.99
C PHE A 56 11.09 -7.80 -3.65
N MET A 57 11.46 -6.59 -3.25
CA MET A 57 12.83 -6.29 -2.79
C MET A 57 13.23 -7.13 -1.56
N VAL A 58 12.33 -7.33 -0.59
CA VAL A 58 12.59 -8.18 0.57
C VAL A 58 12.83 -9.62 0.15
N LEU A 59 11.97 -10.19 -0.69
CA LEU A 59 12.14 -11.54 -1.23
C LEU A 59 13.45 -11.69 -2.00
N PHE A 60 13.79 -10.69 -2.82
CA PHE A 60 15.05 -10.64 -3.55
C PHE A 60 16.27 -10.61 -2.62
N PHE A 61 16.28 -9.75 -1.59
CA PHE A 61 17.40 -9.70 -0.64
C PHE A 61 17.53 -10.98 0.18
N ILE A 62 16.42 -11.54 0.66
CA ILE A 62 16.40 -12.82 1.38
C ILE A 62 16.92 -13.94 0.47
N GLY A 63 16.45 -14.00 -0.79
CA GLY A 63 16.93 -14.96 -1.78
C GLY A 63 18.42 -14.82 -2.03
N ARG A 64 18.94 -13.60 -2.17
CA ARG A 64 20.38 -13.36 -2.37
C ARG A 64 21.22 -13.70 -1.15
N VAL A 65 20.74 -13.46 0.06
CA VAL A 65 21.41 -13.87 1.31
C VAL A 65 21.37 -15.41 1.49
N GLY A 66 20.28 -16.06 1.09
CA GLY A 66 20.10 -17.51 1.18
C GLY A 66 20.83 -18.32 0.10
N LEU A 67 20.84 -17.86 -1.15
CA LEU A 67 21.53 -18.48 -2.29
C LEU A 67 23.00 -18.05 -2.39
N GLY A 68 23.33 -16.85 -1.90
CA GLY A 68 24.64 -16.24 -2.03
C GLY A 68 25.54 -16.51 -0.83
N ARG A 69 26.28 -17.62 -0.89
CA ARG A 69 27.57 -17.78 -0.19
C ARG A 69 27.48 -17.60 1.34
N VAL A 70 26.80 -18.52 2.02
CA VAL A 70 27.31 -18.98 3.32
C VAL A 70 28.62 -19.72 3.06
N GLY A 71 29.65 -18.98 2.68
CA GLY A 71 31.01 -19.49 2.82
C GLY A 71 31.24 -19.79 4.31
N PRO A 72 32.11 -20.73 4.66
CA PRO A 72 32.35 -21.16 6.05
C PRO A 72 32.89 -20.07 7.00
N ARG A 73 32.91 -18.79 6.57
CA ARG A 73 33.46 -17.63 7.28
C ARG A 73 32.45 -16.52 7.61
N LEU A 74 31.17 -16.64 7.22
CA LEU A 74 30.19 -15.61 7.58
C LEU A 74 29.70 -15.83 9.01
N SER A 75 30.15 -14.98 9.94
CA SER A 75 29.69 -14.99 11.34
C SER A 75 28.15 -14.91 11.40
N LEU A 76 27.53 -15.73 12.26
CA LEU A 76 26.08 -15.75 12.49
C LEU A 76 25.50 -14.35 12.76
N ASN A 77 26.28 -13.47 13.38
CA ASN A 77 25.88 -12.08 13.65
C ASN A 77 25.71 -11.27 12.37
N LYS A 78 26.58 -11.46 11.37
CA LYS A 78 26.48 -10.77 10.07
C LYS A 78 25.27 -11.26 9.28
N LEU A 79 24.99 -12.57 9.31
CA LEU A 79 23.79 -13.14 8.68
C LEU A 79 22.50 -12.56 9.30
N ARG A 80 22.43 -12.51 10.65
CA ARG A 80 21.29 -11.90 11.36
C ARG A 80 21.08 -10.45 10.95
N ILE A 81 22.14 -9.65 10.90
CA ILE A 81 22.06 -8.25 10.50
C ILE A 81 21.58 -8.12 9.04
N SER A 82 22.09 -8.93 8.11
CA SER A 82 21.65 -8.91 6.70
C SER A 82 20.18 -9.27 6.53
N VAL A 83 19.67 -10.25 7.29
CA VAL A 83 18.24 -10.59 7.28
C VAL A 83 17.41 -9.43 7.82
N VAL A 84 17.79 -8.83 8.96
CA VAL A 84 17.07 -7.68 9.53
C VAL A 84 17.04 -6.49 8.55
N LEU A 85 18.17 -6.19 7.91
CA LEU A 85 18.25 -5.11 6.91
C LEU A 85 17.37 -5.37 5.68
N SER A 86 17.11 -6.63 5.35
CA SER A 86 16.23 -6.99 4.22
C SER A 86 14.77 -6.58 4.47
N PHE A 87 14.36 -6.33 5.72
CA PHE A 87 13.00 -5.88 6.07
C PHE A 87 12.81 -4.36 6.09
N VAL A 88 13.90 -3.58 5.98
CA VAL A 88 13.82 -2.10 5.92
C VAL A 88 12.85 -1.58 4.84
N PRO A 89 12.79 -2.15 3.62
CA PRO A 89 11.82 -1.76 2.62
C PRO A 89 10.35 -1.89 3.07
N LEU A 90 10.02 -2.90 3.89
CA LEU A 90 8.64 -3.06 4.40
C LEU A 90 8.27 -1.98 5.41
N VAL A 91 9.22 -1.50 6.21
CA VAL A 91 8.98 -0.36 7.13
C VAL A 91 8.63 0.89 6.33
N PHE A 92 9.34 1.14 5.23
CA PHE A 92 9.01 2.24 4.33
C PHE A 92 7.64 2.06 3.67
N SER A 93 7.31 0.84 3.23
CA SER A 93 5.98 0.52 2.71
C SER A 93 4.87 0.77 3.72
N PHE A 94 5.08 0.40 4.98
CA PHE A 94 4.15 0.65 6.07
C PHE A 94 3.96 2.15 6.29
N TRP A 95 5.05 2.93 6.33
CA TRP A 95 4.98 4.39 6.43
C TRP A 95 4.17 5.03 5.29
N CYS A 96 4.42 4.64 4.04
CA CYS A 96 3.66 5.10 2.88
C CYS A 96 2.18 4.70 2.93
N ALA A 97 1.87 3.55 3.52
CA ALA A 97 0.50 3.10 3.70
C ALA A 97 -0.21 3.90 4.80
N THR A 98 0.45 4.15 5.94
CA THR A 98 -0.12 4.91 7.06
C THR A 98 -0.29 6.39 6.76
N SER A 99 0.55 7.00 5.91
CA SER A 99 0.36 8.40 5.51
C SER A 99 -1.02 8.64 4.87
N ARG A 100 -1.55 7.65 4.15
CA ARG A 100 -2.90 7.72 3.56
C ARG A 100 -4.04 7.71 4.58
N LEU A 101 -3.80 7.18 5.78
CA LEU A 101 -4.74 7.26 6.89
C LEU A 101 -4.75 8.66 7.48
N VAL A 102 -3.56 9.24 7.68
CA VAL A 102 -3.37 10.60 8.21
C VAL A 102 -3.98 11.64 7.28
N ASP A 103 -3.81 11.47 5.97
CA ASP A 103 -4.36 12.39 4.97
C ASP A 103 -5.89 12.23 4.78
N HIS A 104 -6.55 11.29 5.49
CA HIS A 104 -7.98 10.96 5.36
C HIS A 104 -8.44 10.52 3.96
N TRP A 105 -7.55 9.94 3.15
CA TRP A 105 -7.89 9.44 1.80
C TRP A 105 -8.50 8.03 1.83
N HIS A 106 -8.11 7.22 2.80
CA HIS A 106 -8.45 5.80 2.85
C HIS A 106 -8.85 5.37 4.25
N HIS A 107 -9.82 4.47 4.32
CA HIS A 107 -10.12 3.75 5.55
C HIS A 107 -9.01 2.73 5.84
N PRO A 108 -8.81 2.33 7.11
CA PRO A 108 -7.85 1.27 7.45
C PRO A 108 -8.09 -0.02 6.66
N SER A 109 -9.35 -0.38 6.39
CA SER A 109 -9.73 -1.53 5.56
C SER A 109 -9.16 -1.47 4.14
N ASP A 110 -9.13 -0.28 3.55
CA ASP A 110 -8.71 -0.07 2.16
C ASP A 110 -7.19 -0.18 2.04
N ILE A 111 -6.49 0.24 3.10
CA ILE A 111 -5.04 0.10 3.24
C ILE A 111 -4.67 -1.36 3.39
N ILE A 112 -5.33 -2.10 4.30
CA ILE A 112 -5.08 -3.53 4.54
C ILE A 112 -5.33 -4.35 3.27
N ALA A 113 -6.47 -4.15 2.60
CA ALA A 113 -6.77 -4.83 1.34
C ALA A 113 -5.73 -4.49 0.25
N GLY A 114 -5.32 -3.23 0.16
CA GLY A 114 -4.24 -2.81 -0.73
C GLY A 114 -2.92 -3.52 -0.43
N SER A 115 -2.50 -3.59 0.85
CA SER A 115 -1.27 -4.24 1.28
C SER A 115 -1.26 -5.73 0.95
N ILE A 116 -2.38 -6.43 1.21
CA ILE A 116 -2.53 -7.86 0.89
C ILE A 116 -2.42 -8.09 -0.61
N LEU A 117 -3.13 -7.30 -1.43
CA LEU A 117 -3.06 -7.40 -2.89
C LEU A 117 -1.62 -7.17 -3.41
N GLY A 118 -0.93 -6.16 -2.86
CA GLY A 118 0.46 -5.88 -3.21
C GLY A 118 1.41 -7.01 -2.83
N ALA A 119 1.31 -7.51 -1.61
CA ALA A 119 2.15 -8.59 -1.11
C ALA A 119 1.94 -9.90 -1.90
N VAL A 120 0.69 -10.28 -2.18
CA VAL A 120 0.38 -11.47 -2.99
C VAL A 120 0.93 -11.31 -4.40
N SER A 121 0.78 -10.14 -5.02
CA SER A 121 1.36 -9.87 -6.34
C SER A 121 2.89 -10.01 -6.33
N ALA A 122 3.57 -9.51 -5.30
CA ALA A 122 5.02 -9.62 -5.18
C ALA A 122 5.49 -11.07 -5.05
N ILE A 123 4.79 -11.87 -4.23
CA ILE A 123 5.08 -13.30 -4.05
C ILE A 123 4.92 -14.04 -5.38
N ILE A 124 3.81 -13.82 -6.09
CA ILE A 124 3.56 -14.44 -7.40
C ILE A 124 4.60 -14.00 -8.44
N SER A 125 5.03 -12.74 -8.43
CA SER A 125 6.03 -12.25 -9.40
C SER A 125 7.46 -12.70 -9.11
N TYR A 126 7.77 -13.05 -7.85
CA TYR A 126 9.10 -13.52 -7.47
C TYR A 126 9.31 -15.01 -7.72
N HIS A 127 8.23 -15.80 -7.62
CA HIS A 127 8.21 -17.24 -7.90
C HIS A 127 7.96 -17.54 -9.37
#